data_AF-A0A2P6FG90-F1
#
_entry.id   AF-A0A2P6FG90-F1
#
_cell.length_a   1.000
_cell.length_b   1.000
_cell.length_c   1.000
_cell.angle_alpha   90.00
_cell.angle_beta   90.00
_cell.angle_gamma   90.00
#
_symmetry.space_group_name_H-M   'P 1'
#
loop_
_entity.id
_entity.type
_entity.pdbx_description
1 polymer ?
#
loop_
_entity_poly.entity_id
_entity_poly.type
_entity_poly.pdbx_seq_one_letter_code
_entity_poly.pdbx_strand_id
1 'polypeptide(L)'
;MPKLTIKDVIMFLKIFGVSSLFFIVGIIICFIGPTKLGIGWPAYVIIGAMFNSFGVIVLIIETIRFIKTHNKQQKQDIIEDVIKKEDTK
;
A
#
# COMPACT_ATOMS: atom_id res chain seq x y z
N MET A 1 7.58 -22.68 -3.93
CA MET A 1 6.98 -21.37 -4.26
C MET A 1 6.03 -21.01 -3.15
N PRO A 2 6.11 -19.81 -2.53
CA PRO A 2 5.18 -19.44 -1.48
C PRO A 2 3.75 -19.48 -2.04
N LYS A 3 2.83 -20.18 -1.35
CA LYS A 3 1.41 -20.22 -1.72
C LYS A 3 0.81 -18.85 -1.42
N LEU A 4 0.83 -17.95 -2.41
CA LEU A 4 0.08 -16.69 -2.38
C LEU A 4 -1.38 -17.01 -2.12
N THR A 5 -1.91 -16.65 -0.95
CA THR A 5 -3.32 -16.87 -0.66
C THR A 5 -4.16 -15.72 -1.23
N ILE A 6 -5.42 -16.00 -1.59
CA ILE A 6 -6.35 -14.97 -2.08
C ILE A 6 -6.48 -13.81 -1.09
N LYS A 7 -6.35 -14.10 0.21
CA LYS A 7 -6.34 -13.10 1.28
C LYS A 7 -5.16 -12.15 1.17
N ASP A 8 -3.97 -12.65 0.82
CA ASP A 8 -2.78 -11.81 0.60
C ASP A 8 -2.94 -10.92 -0.64
N VAL A 9 -3.56 -11.45 -1.70
CA VAL A 9 -3.85 -10.69 -2.93
C VAL A 9 -4.87 -9.57 -2.65
N ILE A 10 -5.93 -9.85 -1.89
CA ILE A 10 -6.92 -8.83 -1.51
C ILE A 10 -6.29 -7.76 -0.60
N MET A 11 -5.44 -8.18 0.34
CA MET A 11 -4.73 -7.25 1.22
C MET A 11 -3.75 -6.38 0.42
N PHE A 12 -3.03 -6.97 -0.52
CA PHE A 12 -2.17 -6.26 -1.46
C PHE A 12 -2.96 -5.26 -2.32
N LEU A 13 -4.11 -5.66 -2.87
CA LEU A 13 -4.98 -4.78 -3.65
C LEU A 13 -5.51 -3.60 -2.83
N LYS A 14 -5.88 -3.84 -1.56
CA LYS A 14 -6.27 -2.75 -0.66
C LYS A 14 -5.11 -1.78 -0.41
N ILE A 15 -3.92 -2.30 -0.16
CA ILE A 15 -2.71 -1.52 0.14
C ILE A 15 -2.32 -0.65 -1.06
N PHE A 16 -2.20 -1.25 -2.24
CA PHE A 16 -1.81 -0.53 -3.45
C PHE A 16 -2.96 0.34 -4.00
N GLY A 17 -4.21 -0.05 -3.78
CA GLY A 17 -5.40 0.68 -4.21
C GLY A 17 -5.61 2.01 -3.48
N VAL A 18 -5.35 2.05 -2.17
CA VAL A 18 -5.51 3.29 -1.40
C VAL A 18 -4.44 4.32 -1.77
N SER A 19 -3.19 3.89 -1.91
CA SER A 19 -2.11 4.80 -2.34
C SER A 19 -2.31 5.30 -3.78
N SER A 20 -2.74 4.44 -4.70
CA SER A 20 -2.99 4.83 -6.10
C SER A 20 -4.11 5.88 -6.24
N LEU A 21 -5.12 5.86 -5.37
CA LEU A 21 -6.14 6.91 -5.32
C LEU A 21 -5.54 8.29 -5.05
N PHE A 22 -4.59 8.39 -4.11
CA PHE A 22 -3.93 9.67 -3.81
C PHE A 22 -3.11 10.19 -5.01
N PHE A 23 -2.44 9.29 -5.74
CA PHE A 23 -1.73 9.66 -6.96
C PHE A 23 -2.67 10.13 -8.08
N ILE A 24 -3.76 9.39 -8.31
CA ILE A 24 -4.75 9.74 -9.34
C ILE A 24 -5.37 11.10 -9.02
N VAL A 25 -5.75 11.34 -7.77
CA VAL A 25 -6.31 12.64 -7.34
C VAL A 25 -5.29 13.76 -7.50
N GLY A 26 -4.03 13.55 -7.08
CA GLY A 26 -2.97 14.54 -7.22
C GLY A 26 -2.70 14.92 -8.67
N ILE A 27 -2.65 13.93 -9.57
CA ILE A 27 -2.50 14.12 -11.01
C ILE A 27 -3.71 14.86 -11.58
N ILE A 28 -4.93 14.45 -11.24
CA ILE A 28 -6.16 15.09 -11.72
C ILE A 28 -6.18 16.56 -11.33
N ILE A 29 -5.83 16.91 -10.09
CA ILE A 29 -5.79 18.30 -9.64
C ILE A 29 -4.75 19.10 -10.44
N CYS A 30 -3.61 18.50 -10.82
CA CYS A 30 -2.61 19.17 -11.65
C CYS A 30 -3.12 19.57 -13.04
N PHE A 31 -4.00 18.77 -13.65
CA PHE A 31 -4.50 19.02 -15.02
C PHE A 31 -5.86 19.72 -15.06
N ILE A 32 -6.73 19.41 -14.11
CA ILE A 32 -8.12 19.87 -14.06
C ILE A 32 -8.28 21.08 -13.11
N GLY A 33 -7.37 21.25 -12.15
CA GLY A 33 -7.34 22.38 -11.21
C GLY A 33 -7.48 23.76 -11.86
N PRO A 34 -6.65 24.11 -12.87
CA PRO A 34 -6.71 25.43 -13.49
C PRO A 34 -7.96 25.63 -14.37
N THR A 35 -8.52 24.58 -14.95
CA THR A 35 -9.58 24.68 -15.96
C THR A 35 -11.00 24.47 -15.43
N LYS A 36 -11.18 23.67 -14.38
CA LYS A 36 -12.50 23.34 -13.81
C LYS A 36 -12.70 23.78 -12.36
N LEU A 37 -11.62 23.86 -11.58
CA LEU A 37 -11.70 24.20 -10.16
C LEU A 37 -11.36 25.67 -9.86
N GLY A 38 -10.93 26.43 -10.87
CA GLY A 38 -10.54 27.84 -10.70
C GLY A 38 -9.31 28.04 -9.82
N ILE A 39 -8.56 26.98 -9.55
CA ILE A 39 -7.35 27.04 -8.72
C ILE A 39 -6.21 27.53 -9.61
N GLY A 40 -5.79 28.78 -9.38
CA GLY A 40 -4.70 29.40 -10.13
C GLY A 40 -3.32 28.81 -9.82
N TRP A 41 -2.37 29.10 -10.71
CA TRP A 41 -0.96 28.83 -10.45
C TRP A 41 -0.46 29.71 -9.28
N PRO A 42 0.37 29.19 -8.35
CA PRO A 42 0.94 27.83 -8.27
C PRO A 42 0.13 26.86 -7.39
N ALA A 43 -1.02 27.28 -6.88
CA ALA A 43 -1.75 26.54 -5.84
C ALA A 43 -2.14 25.12 -6.27
N TYR A 44 -2.60 24.93 -7.50
CA TYR A 44 -3.02 23.59 -7.98
C TYR A 44 -1.84 22.61 -8.06
N VAL A 45 -0.63 23.11 -8.36
CA VAL A 45 0.59 22.29 -8.38
C VAL A 45 1.03 21.92 -6.97
N ILE A 46 0.96 22.86 -6.03
CA ILE A 46 1.26 22.59 -4.63
C ILE A 46 0.33 21.50 -4.09
N ILE A 47 -0.98 21.65 -4.31
CA ILE A 47 -1.98 20.67 -3.86
C ILE A 47 -1.72 19.31 -4.52
N GLY A 48 -1.51 19.25 -5.83
CA GLY A 48 -1.21 18.00 -6.54
C GLY A 48 0.07 17.33 -6.04
N ALA A 49 1.12 18.11 -5.80
CA ALA A 49 2.38 17.62 -5.23
C ALA A 49 2.21 17.09 -3.79
N MET A 50 1.40 17.74 -2.96
CA MET A 50 1.07 17.27 -1.62
C MET A 50 0.36 15.92 -1.66
N PHE A 51 -0.65 15.76 -2.52
CA PHE A 51 -1.38 14.50 -2.68
C PHE A 51 -0.49 13.36 -3.18
N ASN A 52 0.37 13.63 -4.17
CA ASN A 52 1.33 12.65 -4.65
C ASN A 52 2.36 12.26 -3.58
N SER A 53 2.90 13.24 -2.85
CA SER A 53 3.87 12.99 -1.78
C SER A 53 3.24 12.17 -0.64
N PHE A 54 2.00 12.49 -0.28
CA PHE A 54 1.24 11.70 0.69
C PHE A 54 0.98 10.28 0.20
N GLY A 55 0.63 10.11 -1.08
CA GLY A 55 0.48 8.80 -1.71
C GLY A 55 1.74 7.93 -1.60
N VAL A 56 2.93 8.52 -1.80
CA VAL A 56 4.23 7.83 -1.61
C VAL A 56 4.42 7.41 -0.15
N ILE A 57 4.17 8.31 0.80
CA ILE A 57 4.34 8.01 2.24
C ILE A 57 3.43 6.86 2.66
N VAL A 58 2.15 6.89 2.26
CA VAL A 58 1.19 5.81 2.53
C VAL A 58 1.67 4.50 1.91
N LEU A 59 2.19 4.52 0.67
CA LEU A 59 2.72 3.34 0.01
C LEU A 59 3.89 2.72 0.78
N ILE A 60 4.82 3.54 1.26
CA ILE A 60 5.98 3.09 2.04
C ILE A 60 5.53 2.47 3.35
N ILE A 61 4.65 3.13 4.10
CA ILE A 61 4.14 2.63 5.38
C ILE A 61 3.44 1.29 5.19
N GLU A 62 2.55 1.19 4.21
CA GLU A 62 1.82 -0.04 3.95
C GLU A 62 2.73 -1.16 3.43
N THR A 63 3.75 -0.84 2.62
CA THR A 63 4.75 -1.81 2.17
C THR A 63 5.55 -2.37 3.36
N ILE A 64 5.99 -1.52 4.29
CA ILE A 64 6.67 -1.95 5.52
C ILE A 64 5.73 -2.84 6.35
N ARG A 65 4.46 -2.47 6.46
CA ARG A 65 3.44 -3.22 7.20
C ARG A 65 3.20 -4.60 6.58
N PHE A 66 3.14 -4.66 5.25
CA PHE A 66 3.02 -5.90 4.49
C PHE A 66 4.22 -6.83 4.74
N ILE A 67 5.44 -6.33 4.55
CA ILE A 67 6.68 -7.09 4.79
C ILE A 67 6.72 -7.61 6.23
N LYS A 68 6.40 -6.77 7.21
CA LYS A 68 6.40 -7.16 8.63
C LYS A 68 5.36 -8.23 8.95
N THR A 69 4.18 -8.14 8.35
CA THR A 69 3.09 -9.12 8.54
C THR A 69 3.47 -10.46 7.93
N HIS A 70 3.99 -10.44 6.70
CA HIS A 70 4.40 -11.66 5.99
C HIS A 70 5.55 -12.38 6.70
N ASN A 71 6.51 -11.63 7.24
CA ASN A 71 7.64 -12.19 7.99
C ASN A 71 7.21 -12.77 9.35
N LYS A 72 6.19 -12.18 10.01
CA LYS A 72 5.60 -12.74 11.22
C LYS A 72 4.83 -14.03 10.96
N GLN A 73 4.00 -14.07 9.92
CA GLN A 73 3.25 -15.28 9.55
C GLN A 73 4.20 -16.42 9.18
N GLN A 74 5.24 -16.13 8.39
CA GLN A 74 6.23 -17.14 8.02
C GLN A 74 6.97 -17.72 9.24
N LYS A 75 7.26 -16.91 10.26
CA LYS A 75 7.85 -17.41 11.53
C LYS A 75 6.89 -18.24 12.37
N GLN A 76 5.61 -17.92 12.39
CA GLN A 76 4.61 -18.71 13.12
C GLN A 76 4.39 -20.07 12.47
N ASP A 77 4.28 -20.11 11.15
CA ASP A 77 4.12 -21.36 10.39
C ASP A 77 5.31 -22.31 10.66
N ILE A 78 6.54 -21.80 10.72
CA ILE A 78 7.73 -22.61 11.01
C ILE A 78 7.69 -23.22 12.41
N ILE A 79 7.26 -22.47 13.43
CA ILE A 79 7.21 -22.97 14.82
C ILE A 79 6.15 -24.05 14.96
N GLU A 80 4.97 -23.87 14.36
CA GLU A 80 3.89 -24.85 14.40
C GLU A 80 4.29 -26.17 13.70
N ASP A 81 5.05 -26.09 12.61
CA ASP A 81 5.56 -27.26 11.88
C ASP A 81 6.66 -28.02 12.65
N VAL A 82 7.46 -27.31 13.47
CA VAL A 82 8.47 -27.94 14.34
C VAL A 82 7.79 -28.66 15.51
N ILE A 83 6.81 -28.04 16.15
CA ILE A 83 6.08 -28.64 17.28
C ILE A 83 5.34 -29.89 16.83
N LYS A 84 4.64 -29.86 15.69
CA LYS A 84 3.95 -31.04 15.13
C LYS A 84 4.88 -32.20 14.80
N LYS A 85 6.13 -31.93 14.45
CA LYS A 85 7.13 -32.98 14.16
C LYS A 85 7.69 -33.62 15.42
N GLU A 86 7.76 -32.88 16.54
CA GLU A 86 8.15 -33.45 17.84
C GLU A 86 7.07 -34.34 18.44
N ASP A 87 5.79 -33.98 18.31
CA ASP A 87 4.66 -34.77 18.86
C ASP A 87 4.39 -36.10 18.11
N THR A 88 4.96 -36.29 16.91
CA THR A 88 4.81 -37.53 16.12
C THR A 88 5.92 -38.57 16.33
N LYS A 89 6.84 -38.35 17.28
CA LYS A 89 7.85 -39.34 17.70
C LYS A 89 7.51 -39.94 19.06
#